data_AF-A0A417R265-F1
#
_entry.id   AF-A0A417R265-F1
#
_cell.length_a   1.000
_cell.length_b   1.000
_cell.length_c   1.000
_cell.angle_alpha   90.00
_cell.angle_beta   90.00
_cell.angle_gamma   90.00
#
_symmetry.space_group_name_H-M   'P 1'
#
loop_
_entity.id
_entity.type
_entity.pdbx_description
1 polymer ?
#
loop_
_entity_poly.entity_id
_entity_poly.type
_entity_poly.pdbx_seq_one_letter_code
_entity_poly.pdbx_strand_id
1 'polypeptide(L)'
;MMKRTISGMTGTGSLAHNRRDFIAENVNQNRVYLNICYRDENLKDVYKELFDESVERYNVGKRNDRKITNYYDKIQHGKQEKLFHEVIFQIGNNKDMAAGTPEGDLAVKVLDEYMQDFQRRNPTLRVFCCYLHQDEATPHLHIDFVPYVTGWKGKGMDTRVSLKQALKSLGFQGGAKHDTELNQWINHEKEVLAEIMERHEIEWEQRGTHEEHLDVYNFKKKERAKEVKELEQKIENLTADVEATESDIKALNQEKADAEKARDQVRESKEQADKELKHMEKQRNQLQPIINSIDKELKNSGQIKLVLPEVGALELASTYRNKKIKPLFAKMKNYIAGLAAKVIELSREAEKWRDKYQQLKKDYDDLEKDADKVADMCNQLCDDVDKLEVISDKYKRALRIFGSDTIESAIWRDIQKEKALEEQKRKEQMPRKLSDRLQWGRERSQEHNMQQKKNKIKHKEMEL
;
A
#
# COMPACT_ATOMS: atom_id res chain seq x y z
N MET A 1 -10.35 -23.39 -17.30
CA MET A 1 -9.26 -23.34 -18.30
C MET A 1 -8.26 -22.29 -17.89
N MET A 2 -7.00 -22.65 -17.92
CA MET A 2 -5.86 -21.77 -17.66
C MET A 2 -5.61 -20.89 -18.88
N LYS A 3 -5.31 -19.60 -18.74
CA LYS A 3 -4.97 -18.73 -19.89
C LYS A 3 -3.47 -18.50 -19.97
N ARG A 4 -2.86 -18.68 -21.15
CA ARG A 4 -1.41 -18.48 -21.38
C ARG A 4 -1.10 -17.90 -22.75
N THR A 5 -0.06 -17.09 -22.81
CA THR A 5 0.45 -16.52 -24.07
C THR A 5 1.29 -17.54 -24.85
N ILE A 6 1.35 -17.39 -26.16
CA ILE A 6 2.31 -18.13 -27.01
C ILE A 6 3.32 -17.14 -27.58
N SER A 7 4.60 -17.45 -27.44
CA SER A 7 5.68 -16.79 -28.14
C SER A 7 6.21 -17.69 -29.25
N GLY A 8 6.44 -17.09 -30.41
CA GLY A 8 7.00 -17.73 -31.59
C GLY A 8 7.80 -16.67 -32.33
N MET A 9 9.11 -16.85 -32.42
CA MET A 9 10.04 -15.85 -32.94
C MET A 9 11.19 -16.48 -33.72
N THR A 10 11.86 -15.68 -34.56
CA THR A 10 13.10 -16.12 -35.22
C THR A 10 14.28 -15.98 -34.27
N GLY A 11 15.02 -17.07 -34.10
CA GLY A 11 16.24 -17.09 -33.32
C GLY A 11 17.47 -16.62 -34.11
N THR A 12 18.59 -16.47 -33.41
CA THR A 12 19.88 -16.06 -34.01
C THR A 12 20.62 -17.22 -34.67
N GLY A 13 20.22 -18.48 -34.40
CA GLY A 13 20.79 -19.70 -34.96
C GLY A 13 22.08 -20.14 -34.26
N SER A 14 22.10 -20.12 -32.92
CA SER A 14 23.30 -20.47 -32.15
C SER A 14 23.35 -21.97 -31.83
N LEU A 15 23.90 -22.78 -32.74
CA LEU A 15 24.00 -24.24 -32.54
C LEU A 15 24.78 -24.63 -31.28
N ALA A 16 25.84 -23.90 -30.95
CA ALA A 16 26.64 -24.15 -29.75
C ALA A 16 25.84 -23.89 -28.47
N HIS A 17 24.93 -22.90 -28.48
CA HIS A 17 24.00 -22.69 -27.39
C HIS A 17 22.99 -23.84 -27.31
N ASN A 18 22.43 -24.26 -28.45
CA ASN A 18 21.39 -25.29 -28.49
C ASN A 18 21.89 -26.65 -27.99
N ARG A 19 23.12 -27.01 -28.37
CA ARG A 19 23.82 -28.23 -27.93
C ARG A 19 24.40 -28.16 -26.51
N ARG A 20 24.39 -26.98 -25.90
CA ARG A 20 25.07 -26.70 -24.62
C ARG A 20 26.58 -26.98 -24.69
N ASP A 21 27.21 -26.67 -25.84
CA ASP A 21 28.68 -26.71 -26.00
C ASP A 21 29.37 -25.72 -25.04
N PHE A 22 28.65 -24.69 -24.60
CA PHE A 22 29.00 -23.82 -23.49
C PHE A 22 27.77 -23.54 -22.62
N ILE A 23 28.00 -23.19 -21.35
CA ILE A 23 26.93 -22.84 -20.40
C ILE A 23 26.83 -21.31 -20.35
N ALA A 24 25.69 -20.78 -20.79
CA ALA A 24 25.37 -19.36 -20.69
C ALA A 24 24.90 -19.01 -19.26
N GLU A 25 24.98 -17.72 -18.88
CA GLU A 25 24.63 -17.26 -17.53
C GLU A 25 23.17 -17.55 -17.13
N ASN A 26 22.26 -17.59 -18.10
CA ASN A 26 20.84 -17.91 -17.93
C ASN A 26 20.53 -19.41 -17.81
N VAL A 27 21.53 -20.29 -17.94
CA VAL A 27 21.36 -21.75 -17.92
C VAL A 27 21.63 -22.30 -16.52
N ASN A 28 20.66 -23.01 -15.97
CA ASN A 28 20.81 -23.78 -14.74
C ASN A 28 21.42 -25.15 -15.07
N GLN A 29 22.72 -25.29 -14.80
CA GLN A 29 23.49 -26.50 -15.11
C GLN A 29 22.90 -27.78 -14.49
N ASN A 30 22.21 -27.67 -13.34
CA ASN A 30 21.58 -28.80 -12.66
C ASN A 30 20.31 -29.30 -13.35
N ARG A 31 19.87 -28.68 -14.46
CA ARG A 31 18.68 -29.09 -15.21
C ARG A 31 18.96 -29.43 -16.67
N VAL A 32 20.21 -29.27 -17.13
CA VAL A 32 20.60 -29.55 -18.53
C VAL A 32 20.22 -30.98 -18.93
N TYR A 33 20.32 -31.94 -18.00
CA TYR A 33 19.96 -33.33 -18.25
C TYR A 33 18.45 -33.56 -18.52
N LEU A 34 17.60 -32.57 -18.23
CA LEU A 34 16.16 -32.60 -18.52
C LEU A 34 15.86 -32.15 -19.95
N ASN A 35 16.80 -31.54 -20.66
CA ASN A 35 16.58 -31.10 -22.03
C ASN A 35 16.28 -32.29 -22.94
N ILE A 36 15.36 -32.11 -23.89
CA ILE A 36 14.99 -33.15 -24.85
C ILE A 36 15.61 -32.81 -26.21
N CYS A 37 16.41 -33.72 -26.75
CA CYS A 37 16.95 -33.64 -28.10
C CYS A 37 16.08 -34.45 -29.05
N TYR A 38 15.40 -33.78 -29.99
CA TYR A 38 14.60 -34.46 -31.02
C TYR A 38 15.45 -34.85 -32.23
N ARG A 39 16.44 -34.00 -32.56
CA ARG A 39 17.34 -34.23 -33.69
C ARG A 39 18.63 -33.43 -33.48
N ASP A 40 19.76 -34.04 -33.82
CA ASP A 40 21.07 -33.38 -33.86
C ASP A 40 21.92 -33.99 -34.97
N GLU A 41 21.87 -33.37 -36.15
CA GLU A 41 22.60 -33.81 -37.34
C GLU A 41 23.67 -32.78 -37.74
N ASN A 42 24.71 -33.25 -38.42
CA ASN A 42 25.68 -32.36 -39.01
C ASN A 42 25.07 -31.63 -40.22
N LEU A 43 25.04 -30.30 -40.15
CA LEU A 43 24.46 -29.47 -41.21
C LEU A 43 25.08 -29.73 -42.60
N LYS A 44 26.39 -30.02 -42.68
CA LYS A 44 27.04 -30.31 -43.97
C LYS A 44 26.51 -31.60 -44.59
N ASP A 45 26.23 -32.62 -43.78
CA ASP A 45 25.71 -33.89 -44.28
C ASP A 45 24.25 -33.76 -44.72
N VAL A 46 23.45 -32.96 -44.02
CA VAL A 46 22.10 -32.58 -44.47
C VAL A 46 22.14 -31.84 -45.82
N TYR A 47 23.13 -30.97 -46.03
CA TYR A 47 23.30 -30.31 -47.33
C TYR A 47 23.65 -31.29 -48.45
N LYS A 48 24.48 -32.30 -48.17
CA LYS A 48 24.80 -33.34 -49.15
C LYS A 48 23.55 -34.13 -49.51
N GLU A 49 22.81 -34.59 -48.51
CA GLU A 49 21.56 -35.35 -48.66
C GLU A 49 20.54 -34.58 -49.52
N LEU A 50 20.35 -33.29 -49.26
CA LEU A 50 19.32 -32.49 -49.93
C LEU A 50 19.72 -32.03 -51.34
N PHE A 51 21.01 -31.78 -51.60
CA PHE A 51 21.41 -30.98 -52.75
C PHE A 51 22.43 -31.63 -53.69
N ASP A 52 23.22 -32.63 -53.27
CA ASP A 52 24.32 -33.14 -54.11
C ASP A 52 23.84 -33.70 -55.44
N GLU A 53 22.75 -34.48 -55.45
CA GLU A 53 22.17 -34.98 -56.71
C GLU A 53 21.71 -33.83 -57.63
N SER A 54 21.18 -32.75 -57.06
CA SER A 54 20.78 -31.56 -57.83
C SER A 54 21.98 -30.78 -58.35
N VAL A 55 23.08 -30.74 -57.59
CA VAL A 55 24.36 -30.15 -58.03
C VAL A 55 24.92 -30.92 -59.22
N GLU A 56 24.93 -32.25 -59.15
CA GLU A 56 25.38 -33.11 -60.24
C GLU A 56 24.59 -32.82 -61.52
N ARG A 57 23.25 -32.83 -61.45
CA ARG A 57 22.37 -32.48 -62.57
C ARG A 57 22.63 -31.08 -63.11
N TYR A 58 22.80 -30.09 -62.23
CA TYR A 58 23.05 -28.69 -62.62
C TYR A 58 24.38 -28.49 -63.35
N ASN A 59 25.41 -29.24 -62.96
CA ASN A 59 26.77 -29.10 -63.49
C ASN A 59 26.96 -29.73 -64.88
N VAL A 60 26.04 -30.59 -65.33
CA VAL A 60 26.06 -31.18 -66.67
C VAL A 60 26.08 -30.07 -67.73
N GLY A 61 27.07 -30.09 -68.62
CA GLY A 61 27.21 -29.11 -69.71
C GLY A 61 27.61 -27.69 -69.27
N LYS A 62 27.97 -27.46 -67.99
CA LYS A 62 28.49 -26.16 -67.52
C LYS A 62 29.99 -26.05 -67.74
N ARG A 63 30.43 -24.83 -68.08
CA ARG A 63 31.86 -24.45 -68.06
C ARG A 63 32.41 -24.58 -66.63
N ASN A 64 33.70 -24.88 -66.51
CA ASN A 64 34.34 -25.13 -65.20
C ASN A 64 34.23 -23.95 -64.23
N ASP A 65 34.26 -22.70 -64.72
CA ASP A 65 34.07 -21.48 -63.92
C ASP A 65 32.65 -21.31 -63.36
N ARG A 66 31.67 -22.06 -63.88
CA ARG A 66 30.25 -21.99 -63.51
C ARG A 66 29.74 -23.24 -62.79
N LYS A 67 30.59 -24.26 -62.60
CA LYS A 67 30.24 -25.46 -61.84
C LYS A 67 30.18 -25.14 -60.35
N ILE A 68 29.26 -25.78 -59.65
CA ILE A 68 29.17 -25.74 -58.20
C ILE A 68 29.94 -26.95 -57.68
N THR A 69 31.04 -26.74 -56.98
CA THR A 69 31.82 -27.83 -56.36
C THR A 69 31.26 -28.24 -55.01
N ASN A 70 30.88 -27.28 -54.17
CA ASN A 70 30.24 -27.52 -52.88
C ASN A 70 29.11 -26.51 -52.69
N TYR A 71 27.87 -27.00 -52.58
CA TYR A 71 26.71 -26.14 -52.44
C TYR A 71 26.61 -25.48 -51.06
N TYR A 72 27.03 -26.18 -50.00
CA TYR A 72 27.11 -25.61 -48.66
C TYR A 72 28.01 -24.36 -48.66
N ASP A 73 29.23 -24.48 -49.21
CA ASP A 73 30.18 -23.35 -49.26
C ASP A 73 29.61 -22.22 -50.13
N LYS A 74 28.90 -22.55 -51.21
CA LYS A 74 28.25 -21.55 -52.07
C LYS A 74 27.20 -20.74 -51.30
N ILE A 75 26.38 -21.38 -50.46
CA ILE A 75 25.39 -20.67 -49.64
C ILE A 75 26.09 -19.89 -48.52
N GLN A 76 27.08 -20.47 -47.86
CA GLN A 76 27.84 -19.82 -46.78
C GLN A 76 28.51 -18.50 -47.23
N HIS A 77 29.09 -18.47 -48.43
CA HIS A 77 29.72 -17.26 -48.99
C HIS A 77 28.72 -16.37 -49.74
N GLY A 78 27.50 -16.84 -49.94
CA GLY A 78 26.41 -16.10 -50.58
C GLY A 78 25.82 -15.04 -49.65
N LYS A 79 25.24 -13.98 -50.23
CA LYS A 79 24.51 -12.94 -49.48
C LYS A 79 22.99 -13.05 -49.58
N GLN A 80 22.48 -13.98 -50.39
CA GLN A 80 21.05 -14.06 -50.71
C GLN A 80 20.26 -14.92 -49.73
N GLU A 81 20.82 -16.05 -49.31
CA GLU A 81 20.15 -17.05 -48.49
C GLU A 81 21.03 -17.38 -47.28
N LYS A 82 20.42 -17.81 -46.18
CA LYS A 82 21.14 -18.30 -44.99
C LYS A 82 21.33 -19.82 -45.08
N LEU A 83 22.35 -20.34 -44.39
CA LEU A 83 22.58 -21.78 -44.33
C LEU A 83 21.41 -22.53 -43.67
N PHE A 84 20.83 -21.92 -42.64
CA PHE A 84 19.65 -22.41 -41.94
C PHE A 84 18.95 -21.24 -41.24
N HIS A 85 17.77 -21.54 -40.70
CA HIS A 85 16.98 -20.63 -39.90
C HIS A 85 16.59 -21.31 -38.59
N GLU A 86 16.45 -20.51 -37.54
CA GLU A 86 16.00 -20.95 -36.22
C GLU A 86 14.66 -20.31 -35.90
N VAL A 87 13.75 -21.10 -35.36
CA VAL A 87 12.56 -20.58 -34.66
C VAL A 87 12.52 -21.07 -33.24
N ILE A 88 12.01 -20.20 -32.37
CA ILE A 88 11.87 -20.46 -30.95
C ILE A 88 10.39 -20.37 -30.57
N PHE A 89 9.86 -21.44 -29.97
CA PHE A 89 8.49 -21.51 -29.47
C PHE A 89 8.47 -21.68 -27.95
N GLN A 90 7.63 -20.89 -27.27
CA GLN A 90 7.46 -20.90 -25.82
C GLN A 90 6.00 -20.67 -25.45
N ILE A 91 5.54 -21.31 -24.39
CA ILE A 91 4.23 -21.08 -23.77
C ILE A 91 4.44 -20.31 -22.46
N GLY A 92 3.69 -19.24 -22.27
CA GLY A 92 3.76 -18.41 -21.06
C GLY A 92 5.10 -17.68 -20.90
N ASN A 93 5.43 -17.36 -19.65
CA ASN A 93 6.62 -16.67 -19.20
C ASN A 93 7.10 -17.23 -17.84
N ASN A 94 8.17 -16.67 -17.30
CA ASN A 94 8.78 -17.14 -16.05
C ASN A 94 7.90 -16.96 -14.80
N LYS A 95 6.76 -16.27 -14.87
CA LYS A 95 5.82 -16.12 -13.75
C LYS A 95 4.74 -17.20 -13.76
N ASP A 96 4.41 -17.74 -14.94
CA ASP A 96 3.21 -18.57 -15.12
C ASP A 96 3.48 -19.95 -15.75
N MET A 97 4.68 -20.17 -16.30
CA MET A 97 5.17 -21.40 -16.93
C MET A 97 6.66 -21.66 -16.60
N ALA A 98 7.11 -21.26 -15.40
CA ALA A 98 8.50 -21.39 -14.98
C ALA A 98 9.00 -22.85 -15.01
N ALA A 99 10.25 -23.05 -15.46
CA ALA A 99 10.82 -24.38 -15.51
C ALA A 99 11.02 -24.97 -14.10
N GLY A 100 10.60 -26.23 -13.89
CA GLY A 100 10.62 -26.93 -12.61
C GLY A 100 9.36 -26.72 -11.75
N THR A 101 8.32 -26.06 -12.28
CA THR A 101 6.98 -26.03 -11.67
C THR A 101 6.02 -26.96 -12.42
N PRO A 102 4.88 -27.35 -11.81
CA PRO A 102 3.87 -28.18 -12.48
C PRO A 102 3.36 -27.55 -13.79
N GLU A 103 3.27 -26.23 -13.86
CA GLU A 103 2.89 -25.49 -15.08
C GLU A 103 4.00 -25.56 -16.12
N GLY A 104 5.28 -25.41 -15.73
CA GLY A 104 6.41 -25.63 -16.62
C GLY A 104 6.43 -27.04 -17.21
N ASP A 105 6.16 -28.06 -16.40
CA ASP A 105 6.06 -29.46 -16.86
C ASP A 105 4.89 -29.66 -17.85
N LEU A 106 3.80 -28.90 -17.67
CA LEU A 106 2.69 -28.89 -18.62
C LEU A 106 3.09 -28.23 -19.95
N ALA A 107 3.83 -27.12 -19.92
CA ALA A 107 4.38 -26.51 -21.12
C ALA A 107 5.32 -27.46 -21.88
N VAL A 108 6.15 -28.22 -21.17
CA VAL A 108 7.03 -29.26 -21.74
C VAL A 108 6.22 -30.31 -22.49
N LYS A 109 5.15 -30.84 -21.89
CA LYS A 109 4.27 -31.84 -22.54
C LYS A 109 3.64 -31.32 -23.82
N VAL A 110 3.12 -30.08 -23.78
CA VAL A 110 2.48 -29.46 -24.95
C VAL A 110 3.50 -29.21 -26.06
N LEU A 111 4.69 -28.71 -25.73
CA LEU A 111 5.76 -28.46 -26.70
C LEU A 111 6.33 -29.75 -27.29
N ASP A 112 6.44 -30.82 -26.49
CA ASP A 112 6.83 -32.15 -26.97
C ASP A 112 5.81 -32.69 -27.99
N GLU A 113 4.51 -32.70 -27.64
CA GLU A 113 3.45 -33.11 -28.56
C GLU A 113 3.44 -32.28 -29.85
N TYR A 114 3.66 -30.97 -29.75
CA TYR A 114 3.78 -30.08 -30.90
C TYR A 114 4.91 -30.50 -31.86
N MET A 115 6.06 -30.89 -31.31
CA MET A 115 7.24 -31.23 -32.11
C MET A 115 7.09 -32.57 -32.86
N GLN A 116 6.35 -33.54 -32.30
CA GLN A 116 6.18 -34.87 -32.90
C GLN A 116 5.68 -34.84 -34.35
N ASP A 117 4.78 -33.92 -34.67
CA ASP A 117 4.19 -33.78 -36.01
C ASP A 117 4.78 -32.62 -36.83
N PHE A 118 5.78 -31.90 -36.32
CA PHE A 118 6.30 -30.67 -36.94
C PHE A 118 6.85 -30.89 -38.34
N GLN A 119 7.69 -31.91 -38.54
CA GLN A 119 8.31 -32.20 -39.84
C GLN A 119 7.26 -32.63 -40.89
N ARG A 120 6.17 -33.27 -40.47
CA ARG A 120 5.05 -33.70 -41.33
C ARG A 120 4.25 -32.50 -41.83
N ARG A 121 4.00 -31.51 -40.96
CA ARG A 121 3.34 -30.24 -41.33
C ARG A 121 4.23 -29.37 -42.21
N ASN A 122 5.54 -29.46 -42.02
CA ASN A 122 6.54 -28.61 -42.67
C ASN A 122 7.51 -29.40 -43.57
N PRO A 123 7.03 -30.07 -44.64
CA PRO A 123 7.86 -30.94 -45.48
C PRO A 123 8.98 -30.21 -46.23
N THR A 124 8.87 -28.89 -46.45
CA THR A 124 9.90 -28.09 -47.14
C THR A 124 10.93 -27.46 -46.19
N LEU A 125 10.78 -27.69 -44.88
CA LEU A 125 11.68 -27.20 -43.83
C LEU A 125 12.36 -28.42 -43.19
N ARG A 126 13.55 -28.78 -43.66
CA ARG A 126 14.29 -29.93 -43.14
C ARG A 126 14.90 -29.57 -41.79
N VAL A 127 14.27 -29.99 -40.69
CA VAL A 127 14.78 -29.80 -39.32
C VAL A 127 16.01 -30.68 -39.14
N PHE A 128 17.15 -30.11 -38.70
CA PHE A 128 18.39 -30.87 -38.47
C PHE A 128 18.90 -30.76 -37.03
N CYS A 129 18.52 -29.71 -36.31
CA CYS A 129 18.84 -29.53 -34.90
C CYS A 129 17.57 -29.06 -34.18
N CYS A 130 17.14 -29.78 -33.16
CA CYS A 130 15.95 -29.41 -32.39
C CYS A 130 16.07 -29.86 -30.94
N TYR A 131 15.93 -28.89 -30.04
CA TYR A 131 16.06 -29.06 -28.60
C TYR A 131 14.91 -28.38 -27.86
N LEU A 132 14.32 -29.08 -26.89
CA LEU A 132 13.46 -28.48 -25.87
C LEU A 132 14.31 -28.23 -24.63
N HIS A 133 14.59 -26.95 -24.35
CA HIS A 133 15.35 -26.53 -23.19
C HIS A 133 14.44 -26.39 -21.98
N GLN A 134 14.79 -27.09 -20.90
CA GLN A 134 14.13 -27.04 -19.59
C GLN A 134 15.07 -26.48 -18.52
N ASP A 135 16.26 -26.04 -18.90
CA ASP A 135 17.34 -25.57 -18.04
C ASP A 135 17.43 -24.04 -17.94
N GLU A 136 16.50 -23.32 -18.57
CA GLU A 136 16.40 -21.85 -18.50
C GLU A 136 15.14 -21.37 -17.75
N ALA A 137 14.81 -20.07 -17.77
CA ALA A 137 13.71 -19.54 -16.97
C ALA A 137 12.34 -20.17 -17.28
N THR A 138 12.05 -20.44 -18.56
CA THR A 138 10.79 -21.00 -19.07
C THR A 138 11.11 -22.08 -20.09
N PRO A 139 10.43 -23.24 -20.13
CA PRO A 139 10.66 -24.25 -21.16
C PRO A 139 10.36 -23.72 -22.56
N HIS A 140 11.26 -23.96 -23.52
CA HIS A 140 11.10 -23.48 -24.89
C HIS A 140 11.82 -24.37 -25.91
N LEU A 141 11.27 -24.43 -27.12
CA LEU A 141 11.84 -25.16 -28.25
C LEU A 141 12.77 -24.27 -29.05
N HIS A 142 13.94 -24.78 -29.41
CA HIS A 142 14.76 -24.28 -30.50
C HIS A 142 14.65 -25.25 -31.67
N ILE A 143 14.20 -24.77 -32.84
CA ILE A 143 14.03 -25.58 -34.05
C ILE A 143 14.86 -24.96 -35.18
N ASP A 144 15.98 -25.61 -35.49
CA ASP A 144 16.87 -25.23 -36.59
C ASP A 144 16.58 -26.07 -37.84
N PHE A 145 16.30 -25.40 -38.95
CA PHE A 145 15.94 -26.05 -40.20
C PHE A 145 16.57 -25.41 -41.44
N VAL A 146 16.75 -26.24 -42.48
CA VAL A 146 17.15 -25.82 -43.82
C VAL A 146 15.90 -25.72 -44.69
N PRO A 147 15.51 -24.52 -45.15
CA PRO A 147 14.39 -24.37 -46.07
C PRO A 147 14.85 -24.70 -47.49
N TYR A 148 14.10 -25.54 -48.19
CA TYR A 148 14.42 -25.92 -49.56
C TYR A 148 13.17 -26.01 -50.44
N VAL A 149 13.39 -25.86 -51.74
CA VAL A 149 12.38 -26.04 -52.77
C VAL A 149 12.89 -27.02 -53.81
N THR A 150 12.04 -27.97 -54.20
CA THR A 150 12.31 -28.95 -55.27
C THR A 150 11.52 -28.59 -56.53
N GLY A 151 11.99 -29.01 -57.70
CA GLY A 151 11.29 -28.78 -58.97
C GLY A 151 11.30 -27.31 -59.43
N TRP A 152 12.30 -26.53 -59.02
CA TRP A 152 12.46 -25.13 -59.41
C TRP A 152 12.67 -25.01 -60.92
N LYS A 153 11.80 -24.23 -61.59
CA LYS A 153 11.84 -24.03 -63.05
C LYS A 153 12.58 -22.76 -63.50
N GLY A 154 13.04 -21.93 -62.56
CA GLY A 154 13.77 -20.69 -62.87
C GLY A 154 15.26 -20.93 -63.11
N LYS A 155 16.05 -19.85 -63.18
CA LYS A 155 17.52 -19.95 -63.27
C LYS A 155 18.08 -20.57 -61.99
N GLY A 156 18.96 -21.57 -62.13
CA GLY A 156 19.65 -22.21 -61.01
C GLY A 156 19.51 -23.73 -61.01
N MET A 157 19.77 -24.33 -59.85
CA MET A 157 19.51 -25.74 -59.55
C MET A 157 18.00 -25.99 -59.43
N ASP A 158 17.57 -27.22 -59.76
CA ASP A 158 16.18 -27.67 -59.62
C ASP A 158 15.77 -27.88 -58.17
N THR A 159 16.72 -28.21 -57.29
CA THR A 159 16.54 -28.20 -55.83
C THR A 159 17.49 -27.18 -55.23
N ARG A 160 16.97 -26.24 -54.42
CA ARG A 160 17.78 -25.14 -53.88
C ARG A 160 17.28 -24.62 -52.54
N VAL A 161 18.18 -24.00 -51.79
CA VAL A 161 17.82 -23.25 -50.58
C VAL A 161 17.02 -22.02 -50.98
N SER A 162 15.83 -21.86 -50.38
CA SER A 162 15.11 -20.60 -50.39
C SER A 162 13.97 -20.61 -49.38
N LEU A 163 14.09 -19.79 -48.32
CA LEU A 163 13.03 -19.68 -47.31
C LEU A 163 11.71 -19.23 -47.92
N LYS A 164 11.76 -18.18 -48.75
CA LYS A 164 10.57 -17.61 -49.37
C LYS A 164 9.82 -18.64 -50.22
N GLN A 165 10.52 -19.42 -51.03
CA GLN A 165 9.87 -20.42 -51.88
C GLN A 165 9.42 -21.64 -51.08
N ALA A 166 10.19 -22.07 -50.08
CA ALA A 166 9.82 -23.18 -49.20
C ALA A 166 8.49 -22.90 -48.47
N LEU A 167 8.33 -21.69 -47.91
CA LEU A 167 7.09 -21.26 -47.26
C LEU A 167 5.94 -21.06 -48.25
N LYS A 168 6.22 -20.55 -49.44
CA LYS A 168 5.21 -20.43 -50.51
C LYS A 168 4.67 -21.80 -50.94
N SER A 169 5.51 -22.83 -50.99
CA SER A 169 5.07 -24.21 -51.25
C SER A 169 4.16 -24.78 -50.15
N LEU A 170 4.22 -24.23 -48.93
CA LEU A 170 3.30 -24.55 -47.84
C LEU A 170 2.01 -23.72 -47.85
N GLY A 171 1.88 -22.78 -48.80
CA GLY A 171 0.69 -21.93 -48.95
C GLY A 171 0.84 -20.49 -48.44
N PHE A 172 1.99 -20.12 -47.85
CA PHE A 172 2.22 -18.77 -47.33
C PHE A 172 2.76 -17.85 -48.42
N GLN A 173 1.94 -16.93 -48.90
CA GLN A 173 2.27 -16.08 -50.06
C GLN A 173 2.90 -14.75 -49.69
N GLY A 174 2.76 -14.33 -48.42
CA GLY A 174 3.18 -13.01 -47.97
C GLY A 174 2.32 -11.89 -48.58
N GLY A 175 2.37 -10.71 -47.99
CA GLY A 175 1.57 -9.57 -48.40
C GLY A 175 2.27 -8.24 -48.15
N ALA A 176 1.74 -7.47 -47.20
CA ALA A 176 2.26 -6.16 -46.82
C ALA A 176 3.64 -6.25 -46.13
N LYS A 177 4.31 -5.10 -45.94
CA LYS A 177 5.68 -5.01 -45.38
C LYS A 177 5.89 -5.76 -44.05
N HIS A 178 4.84 -5.89 -43.22
CA HIS A 178 4.88 -6.57 -41.92
C HIS A 178 4.24 -7.97 -41.93
N ASP A 179 3.63 -8.37 -43.06
CA ASP A 179 2.93 -9.63 -43.24
C ASP A 179 3.72 -10.52 -44.21
N THR A 180 4.94 -10.88 -43.80
CA THR A 180 5.83 -11.72 -44.60
C THR A 180 5.39 -13.18 -44.55
N GLU A 181 5.82 -14.00 -45.52
CA GLU A 181 5.57 -15.44 -45.54
C GLU A 181 5.98 -16.11 -44.21
N LEU A 182 7.08 -15.65 -43.62
CA LEU A 182 7.60 -16.15 -42.36
C LEU A 182 6.70 -15.78 -41.16
N ASN A 183 6.18 -14.56 -41.13
CA ASN A 183 5.26 -14.13 -40.07
C ASN A 183 3.92 -14.87 -40.16
N GLN A 184 3.39 -15.04 -41.39
CA GLN A 184 2.16 -15.82 -41.62
C GLN A 184 2.35 -17.26 -41.15
N TRP A 185 3.46 -17.89 -41.51
CA TRP A 185 3.78 -19.25 -41.09
C TRP A 185 3.98 -19.38 -39.57
N ILE A 186 4.73 -18.46 -38.94
CA ILE A 186 4.91 -18.47 -37.48
C ILE A 186 3.56 -18.32 -36.77
N ASN A 187 2.67 -17.45 -37.25
CA ASN A 187 1.34 -17.30 -36.67
C ASN A 187 0.48 -18.54 -36.86
N HIS A 188 0.55 -19.20 -38.02
CA HIS A 188 -0.11 -20.48 -38.24
C HIS A 188 0.41 -21.57 -37.29
N GLU A 189 1.73 -21.65 -37.07
CA GLU A 189 2.30 -22.59 -36.10
C GLU A 189 1.89 -22.26 -34.65
N LYS A 190 1.67 -20.98 -34.30
CA LYS A 190 1.07 -20.60 -33.01
C LYS A 190 -0.38 -21.07 -32.89
N GLU A 191 -1.16 -21.01 -33.96
CA GLU A 191 -2.54 -21.53 -33.99
C GLU A 191 -2.54 -23.05 -33.78
N VAL A 192 -1.66 -23.78 -34.48
CA VAL A 192 -1.50 -25.23 -34.27
C VAL A 192 -1.11 -25.51 -32.83
N LEU A 193 -0.14 -24.79 -32.26
CA LEU A 193 0.24 -24.93 -30.86
C LEU A 193 -0.92 -24.62 -29.90
N ALA A 194 -1.75 -23.63 -30.22
CA ALA A 194 -2.94 -23.29 -29.45
C ALA A 194 -3.99 -24.43 -29.46
N GLU A 195 -4.18 -25.13 -30.58
CA GLU A 195 -5.05 -26.32 -30.63
C GLU A 195 -4.53 -27.46 -29.74
N ILE A 196 -3.21 -27.60 -29.60
CA ILE A 196 -2.61 -28.56 -28.67
C ILE A 196 -2.82 -28.08 -27.23
N MET A 197 -2.56 -26.81 -26.96
CA MET A 197 -2.80 -26.20 -25.64
C MET A 197 -4.23 -26.42 -25.16
N GLU A 198 -5.22 -26.29 -26.04
CA GLU A 198 -6.64 -26.48 -25.70
C GLU A 198 -6.94 -27.91 -25.24
N ARG A 199 -6.31 -28.93 -25.85
CA ARG A 199 -6.40 -30.34 -25.41
C ARG A 199 -5.84 -30.56 -24.01
N HIS A 200 -4.93 -29.69 -23.58
CA HIS A 200 -4.32 -29.68 -22.24
C HIS A 200 -4.96 -28.63 -21.32
N GLU A 201 -6.19 -28.17 -21.63
CA GLU A 201 -6.99 -27.22 -20.84
C GLU A 201 -6.36 -25.81 -20.68
N ILE A 202 -5.47 -25.44 -21.61
CA ILE A 202 -4.84 -24.13 -21.69
C ILE A 202 -5.45 -23.34 -22.88
N GLU A 203 -6.07 -22.21 -22.57
CA GLU A 203 -6.59 -21.25 -23.54
C GLU A 203 -5.50 -20.25 -23.96
N TRP A 204 -5.40 -19.97 -25.26
CA TRP A 204 -4.44 -19.00 -25.80
C TRP A 204 -4.87 -17.55 -25.52
N GLU A 205 -4.12 -16.87 -24.65
CA GLU A 205 -4.28 -15.46 -24.35
C GLU A 205 -3.61 -14.59 -25.44
N GLN A 206 -4.41 -14.01 -26.34
CA GLN A 206 -3.93 -13.07 -27.36
C GLN A 206 -3.80 -11.66 -26.78
N ARG A 207 -2.60 -11.29 -26.34
CA ARG A 207 -2.30 -9.91 -25.96
C ARG A 207 -2.07 -9.11 -27.25
N GLY A 208 -2.97 -8.20 -27.59
CA GLY A 208 -2.95 -7.39 -28.82
C GLY A 208 -1.80 -6.37 -28.94
N THR A 209 -0.68 -6.58 -28.25
CA THR A 209 0.48 -5.70 -28.25
C THR A 209 1.54 -6.26 -29.18
N HIS A 210 1.72 -5.59 -30.32
CA HIS A 210 2.86 -5.76 -31.22
C HIS A 210 4.11 -5.16 -30.55
N GLU A 211 4.58 -5.75 -29.45
CA GLU A 211 5.87 -5.38 -28.87
C GLU A 211 6.99 -5.94 -29.77
N GLU A 212 7.97 -5.10 -30.11
CA GLU A 212 9.17 -5.56 -30.79
C GLU A 212 9.83 -6.68 -29.98
N HIS A 213 10.15 -7.79 -30.64
CA HIS A 213 10.87 -8.90 -30.02
C HIS A 213 12.29 -8.43 -29.66
N LEU A 214 12.54 -8.22 -28.37
CA LEU A 214 13.85 -7.88 -27.83
C LEU A 214 14.65 -9.16 -27.56
N ASP A 215 15.96 -9.11 -27.80
CA ASP A 215 16.85 -10.16 -27.31
C ASP A 215 16.85 -10.24 -25.77
N VAL A 216 17.34 -11.36 -25.22
CA VAL A 216 17.34 -11.64 -23.77
C VAL A 216 17.98 -10.51 -22.97
N TYR A 217 19.07 -9.91 -23.47
CA TYR A 217 19.79 -8.85 -22.79
C TYR A 217 18.97 -7.55 -22.73
N ASN A 218 18.40 -7.14 -23.87
CA ASN A 218 17.57 -5.95 -23.99
C ASN A 218 16.24 -6.10 -23.23
N PHE A 219 15.65 -7.29 -23.21
CA PHE A 219 14.49 -7.59 -22.38
C PHE A 219 14.79 -7.41 -20.88
N LYS A 220 15.88 -8.03 -20.38
CA LYS A 220 16.32 -7.87 -18.98
C LYS A 220 16.58 -6.40 -18.62
N LYS A 221 17.17 -5.63 -19.55
CA LYS A 221 17.41 -4.19 -19.35
C LYS A 221 16.12 -3.38 -19.25
N LYS A 222 15.13 -3.65 -20.11
CA LYS A 222 13.81 -2.98 -20.09
C LYS A 222 13.06 -3.29 -18.79
N GLU A 223 13.04 -4.55 -18.37
CA GLU A 223 12.37 -4.97 -17.13
C GLU A 223 13.04 -4.36 -15.89
N ARG A 224 14.37 -4.37 -15.82
CA ARG A 224 15.11 -3.71 -14.72
C ARG A 224 14.83 -2.20 -14.66
N ALA A 225 14.67 -1.53 -15.79
CA ALA A 225 14.32 -0.11 -15.81
C ALA A 225 12.90 0.17 -15.28
N LYS A 226 11.94 -0.72 -15.53
CA LYS A 226 10.59 -0.62 -14.94
C LYS A 226 10.63 -0.83 -13.43
N GLU A 227 11.34 -1.85 -12.98
CA GLU A 227 11.51 -2.16 -11.56
C GLU A 227 12.13 -0.99 -10.79
N VAL A 228 13.21 -0.39 -11.34
CA VAL A 228 13.83 0.81 -10.76
C VAL A 228 12.82 1.95 -10.64
N LYS A 229 12.03 2.20 -11.68
CA LYS A 229 11.01 3.27 -11.65
C LYS A 229 9.92 3.03 -10.61
N GLU A 230 9.45 1.79 -10.46
CA GLU A 230 8.48 1.43 -9.43
C GLU A 230 9.05 1.59 -8.01
N LEU A 231 10.31 1.20 -7.81
CA LEU A 231 11.02 1.39 -6.54
C LEU A 231 11.24 2.87 -6.23
N GLU A 232 11.63 3.69 -7.20
CA GLU A 232 11.77 5.15 -7.05
C GLU A 232 10.44 5.78 -6.59
N GLN A 233 9.32 5.39 -7.21
CA GLN A 233 8.00 5.89 -6.83
C GLN A 233 7.57 5.44 -5.42
N LYS A 234 7.96 4.23 -5.01
CA LYS A 234 7.71 3.72 -3.65
C LYS A 234 8.55 4.48 -2.61
N ILE A 235 9.80 4.81 -2.93
CA ILE A 235 10.68 5.63 -2.08
C ILE A 235 10.10 7.03 -1.92
N GLU A 236 9.62 7.67 -3.00
CA GLU A 236 9.01 9.00 -2.95
C GLU A 236 7.78 9.02 -2.01
N ASN A 237 6.89 8.04 -2.15
CA ASN A 237 5.71 7.92 -1.26
C ASN A 237 6.09 7.69 0.21
N LEU A 238 7.02 6.77 0.48
CA LEU A 238 7.49 6.51 1.86
C LEU A 238 8.18 7.73 2.47
N THR A 239 8.90 8.52 1.67
CA THR A 239 9.54 9.75 2.12
C THR A 239 8.48 10.76 2.55
N ALA A 240 7.41 10.93 1.76
CA ALA A 240 6.30 11.83 2.12
C ALA A 240 5.58 11.38 3.41
N ASP A 241 5.37 10.07 3.60
CA ASP A 241 4.75 9.53 4.82
C ASP A 241 5.64 9.75 6.07
N VAL A 242 6.95 9.60 5.93
CA VAL A 242 7.92 9.87 7.01
C VAL A 242 7.91 11.35 7.37
N GLU A 243 7.95 12.25 6.39
CA GLU A 243 7.88 13.70 6.63
C GLU A 243 6.58 14.12 7.33
N ALA A 244 5.44 13.54 6.95
CA ALA A 244 4.16 13.78 7.62
C ALA A 244 4.20 13.31 9.09
N THR A 245 4.72 12.10 9.34
CA THR A 245 4.84 11.55 10.68
C THR A 245 5.77 12.37 11.57
N GLU A 246 6.89 12.88 11.03
CA GLU A 246 7.80 13.77 11.75
C GLU A 246 7.14 15.11 12.13
N SER A 247 6.26 15.63 11.27
CA SER A 247 5.46 16.82 11.55
C SER A 247 4.50 16.59 12.72
N ASP A 248 3.78 15.46 12.72
CA ASP A 248 2.84 15.09 13.78
C ASP A 248 3.56 14.89 15.12
N ILE A 249 4.73 14.25 15.12
CA ILE A 249 5.56 14.10 16.33
C ILE A 249 5.99 15.47 16.89
N LYS A 250 6.32 16.44 16.03
CA LYS A 250 6.66 17.80 16.48
C LYS A 250 5.45 18.50 17.10
N ALA A 251 4.26 18.37 16.51
CA ALA A 251 3.03 18.94 17.06
C ALA A 251 2.70 18.35 18.44
N LEU A 252 2.73 17.02 18.58
CA LEU A 252 2.47 16.34 19.86
C LEU A 252 3.47 16.73 20.95
N ASN A 253 4.76 16.90 20.62
CA ASN A 253 5.76 17.35 21.58
C ASN A 253 5.51 18.79 22.05
N GLN A 254 5.00 19.65 21.17
CA GLN A 254 4.64 21.02 21.52
C GLN A 254 3.41 21.05 22.44
N GLU A 255 2.35 20.31 22.10
CA GLU A 255 1.15 20.18 22.95
C GLU A 255 1.50 19.64 24.35
N LYS A 256 2.39 18.64 24.43
CA LYS A 256 2.88 18.13 25.71
C LYS A 256 3.56 19.21 26.54
N ALA A 257 4.42 20.04 25.93
CA ALA A 257 5.11 21.12 26.63
C ALA A 257 4.14 22.20 27.13
N ASP A 258 3.10 22.50 26.36
CA ASP A 258 2.08 23.48 26.75
C ASP A 258 1.18 22.95 27.87
N ALA A 259 0.82 21.66 27.84
CA ALA A 259 0.11 21.00 28.92
C ALA A 259 0.92 20.96 30.23
N GLU A 260 2.23 20.71 30.15
CA GLU A 260 3.12 20.76 31.32
C GLU A 260 3.17 22.16 31.95
N LYS A 261 3.27 23.22 31.13
CA LYS A 261 3.22 24.61 31.63
C LYS A 261 1.88 24.95 32.27
N ALA A 262 0.77 24.56 31.66
CA ALA A 262 -0.56 24.81 32.21
C ALA A 262 -0.72 24.11 33.58
N ARG A 263 -0.24 22.87 33.71
CA ARG A 263 -0.23 22.13 34.97
C ARG A 263 0.56 22.86 36.06
N ASP A 264 1.73 23.39 35.73
CA ASP A 264 2.57 24.12 36.69
C ASP A 264 1.92 25.45 37.13
N GLN A 265 1.26 26.17 36.21
CA GLN A 265 0.49 27.38 36.56
C GLN A 265 -0.68 27.09 37.50
N VAL A 266 -1.42 25.99 37.26
CA VAL A 266 -2.50 25.55 38.15
C VAL A 266 -1.95 25.20 39.52
N ARG A 267 -0.76 24.56 39.60
CA ARG A 267 -0.10 24.23 40.87
C ARG A 267 0.29 25.48 41.66
N GLU A 268 0.89 26.49 41.00
CA GLU A 268 1.23 27.76 41.63
C GLU A 268 -0.01 28.51 42.15
N SER A 269 -1.07 28.55 41.34
CA SER A 269 -2.34 29.17 41.73
C SER A 269 -2.98 28.47 42.94
N LYS A 270 -2.94 27.13 42.98
CA LYS A 270 -3.39 26.33 44.13
C LYS A 270 -2.60 26.68 45.39
N GLU A 271 -1.28 26.74 45.31
CA GLU A 271 -0.44 27.11 46.46
C GLU A 271 -0.73 28.52 46.97
N GLN A 272 -1.03 29.46 46.09
CA GLN A 272 -1.38 30.82 46.45
C GLN A 272 -2.76 30.88 47.13
N ALA A 273 -3.76 30.20 46.57
CA ALA A 273 -5.10 30.10 47.16
C ALA A 273 -5.06 29.45 48.56
N ASP A 274 -4.26 28.40 48.75
CA ASP A 274 -4.09 27.76 50.05
C ASP A 274 -3.46 28.68 51.10
N LYS A 275 -2.50 29.54 50.71
CA LYS A 275 -1.90 30.55 51.60
C LYS A 275 -2.92 31.61 52.00
N GLU A 276 -3.69 32.11 51.05
CA GLU A 276 -4.75 33.09 51.31
C GLU A 276 -5.85 32.51 52.21
N LEU A 277 -6.25 31.26 51.98
CA LEU A 277 -7.26 30.58 52.79
C LEU A 277 -6.78 30.41 54.24
N LYS A 278 -5.53 29.98 54.45
CA LYS A 278 -4.92 29.93 55.80
C LYS A 278 -4.86 31.29 56.48
N HIS A 279 -4.54 32.36 55.73
CA HIS A 279 -4.53 33.72 56.27
C HIS A 279 -5.94 34.16 56.70
N MET A 280 -6.96 33.89 55.88
CA MET A 280 -8.36 34.22 56.18
C MET A 280 -8.90 33.40 57.36
N GLU A 281 -8.56 32.12 57.47
CA GLU A 281 -8.89 31.31 58.66
C GLU A 281 -8.28 31.90 59.93
N LYS A 282 -7.04 32.37 59.87
CA LYS A 282 -6.38 33.03 61.01
C LYS A 282 -7.09 34.33 61.40
N GLN A 283 -7.48 35.16 60.43
CA GLN A 283 -8.27 36.38 60.69
C GLN A 283 -9.64 36.06 61.28
N ARG A 284 -10.35 35.06 60.74
CA ARG A 284 -11.63 34.59 61.31
C ARG A 284 -11.46 34.15 62.76
N ASN A 285 -10.42 33.36 63.05
CA ASN A 285 -10.15 32.88 64.41
C ASN A 285 -9.83 34.03 65.39
N GLN A 286 -9.23 35.13 64.91
CA GLN A 286 -9.01 36.35 65.70
C GLN A 286 -10.28 37.18 65.91
N LEU A 287 -11.21 37.17 64.94
CA LEU A 287 -12.50 37.85 65.05
C LEU A 287 -13.49 37.08 65.92
N GLN A 288 -13.37 35.75 66.01
CA GLN A 288 -14.24 34.89 66.82
C GLN A 288 -14.34 35.31 68.31
N PRO A 289 -13.25 35.62 69.04
CA PRO A 289 -13.33 36.12 70.42
C PRO A 289 -13.94 37.53 70.50
N ILE A 290 -13.76 38.38 69.49
CA ILE A 290 -14.39 39.71 69.44
C ILE A 290 -15.90 39.57 69.25
N ILE A 291 -16.34 38.69 68.36
CA ILE A 291 -17.77 38.36 68.17
C ILE A 291 -18.35 37.78 69.46
N ASN A 292 -17.64 36.86 70.12
CA ASN A 292 -18.06 36.30 71.41
C ASN A 292 -18.08 37.37 72.52
N SER A 293 -17.15 38.33 72.49
CA SER A 293 -17.11 39.47 73.43
C SER A 293 -18.28 40.43 73.17
N ILE A 294 -18.59 40.71 71.90
CA ILE A 294 -19.73 41.54 71.51
C ILE A 294 -21.05 40.83 71.87
N ASP A 295 -21.18 39.51 71.66
CA ASP A 295 -22.36 38.74 72.07
C ASP A 295 -22.52 38.71 73.60
N LYS A 296 -21.40 38.61 74.33
CA LYS A 296 -21.37 38.67 75.80
C LYS A 296 -21.66 40.08 76.32
N GLU A 297 -21.17 41.11 75.65
CA GLU A 297 -21.48 42.52 75.94
C GLU A 297 -22.90 42.88 75.53
N LEU A 298 -23.49 42.31 74.48
CA LEU A 298 -24.91 42.44 74.13
C LEU A 298 -25.78 41.76 75.19
N LYS A 299 -25.42 40.56 75.65
CA LYS A 299 -26.07 39.90 76.79
C LYS A 299 -25.93 40.70 78.09
N ASN A 300 -24.79 41.35 78.31
CA ASN A 300 -24.55 42.24 79.45
C ASN A 300 -25.08 43.67 79.25
N SER A 301 -25.45 44.07 78.03
CA SER A 301 -26.02 45.40 77.73
C SER A 301 -27.46 45.54 78.21
N GLY A 302 -28.04 44.47 78.77
CA GLY A 302 -29.10 44.58 79.78
C GLY A 302 -28.70 45.45 80.99
N GLN A 303 -27.43 45.83 81.12
CA GLN A 303 -26.88 46.80 82.07
C GLN A 303 -26.23 48.00 81.35
N ILE A 304 -26.91 48.65 80.41
CA ILE A 304 -26.57 50.07 80.14
C ILE A 304 -26.82 50.81 81.46
N LYS A 305 -25.75 51.22 82.15
CA LYS A 305 -25.84 52.18 83.26
C LYS A 305 -26.30 53.51 82.66
N LEU A 306 -27.61 53.68 82.56
CA LEU A 306 -28.30 54.91 82.17
C LEU A 306 -28.02 55.97 83.23
N VAL A 307 -26.85 56.61 83.15
CA VAL A 307 -26.62 57.83 83.93
C VAL A 307 -27.46 58.91 83.26
N LEU A 308 -28.61 59.19 83.86
CA LEU A 308 -29.47 60.31 83.48
C LEU A 308 -28.70 61.61 83.72
N PRO A 309 -28.72 62.58 82.78
CA PRO A 309 -28.07 63.87 82.98
C PRO A 309 -28.57 64.52 84.27
N GLU A 310 -27.72 65.13 85.09
CA GLU A 310 -28.18 65.76 86.33
C GLU A 310 -29.20 66.90 86.06
N VAL A 311 -30.19 66.99 86.94
CA VAL A 311 -31.26 68.00 86.89
C VAL A 311 -30.70 69.33 87.36
N GLY A 312 -30.85 70.39 86.56
CA GLY A 312 -30.44 71.73 87.00
C GLY A 312 -31.37 72.25 88.10
N ALA A 313 -30.86 73.06 89.03
CA ALA A 313 -31.69 73.64 90.10
C ALA A 313 -32.90 74.40 89.49
N LEU A 314 -34.12 74.03 89.92
CA LEU A 314 -35.41 74.55 89.44
C LEU A 314 -35.77 74.26 87.96
N GLU A 315 -35.18 73.22 87.34
CA GLU A 315 -35.54 72.81 85.97
C GLU A 315 -36.94 72.16 85.91
N LEU A 316 -37.87 72.74 85.13
CA LEU A 316 -39.20 72.15 84.87
C LEU A 316 -39.08 70.76 84.22
N ALA A 317 -39.87 69.79 84.71
CA ALA A 317 -39.82 68.40 84.26
C ALA A 317 -40.06 68.24 82.74
N SER A 318 -40.91 69.08 82.15
CA SER A 318 -41.16 69.12 80.71
C SER A 318 -39.92 69.56 79.92
N THR A 319 -39.14 70.50 80.46
CA THR A 319 -37.89 70.99 79.89
C THR A 319 -36.80 69.93 79.97
N TYR A 320 -36.64 69.27 81.12
CA TYR A 320 -35.70 68.17 81.30
C TYR A 320 -36.00 66.99 80.34
N ARG A 321 -37.28 66.59 80.24
CA ARG A 321 -37.73 65.53 79.33
C ARG A 321 -37.46 65.87 77.86
N ASN A 322 -37.81 67.08 77.43
CA ASN A 322 -37.74 67.45 76.02
C ASN A 322 -36.32 67.84 75.57
N LYS A 323 -35.51 68.47 76.43
CA LYS A 323 -34.16 68.95 76.09
C LYS A 323 -33.04 67.98 76.42
N LYS A 324 -33.22 67.09 77.41
CA LYS A 324 -32.16 66.16 77.84
C LYS A 324 -32.51 64.69 77.53
N ILE A 325 -33.71 64.23 77.88
CA ILE A 325 -34.08 62.80 77.73
C ILE A 325 -34.42 62.42 76.29
N LYS A 326 -35.30 63.16 75.61
CA LYS A 326 -35.66 62.87 74.22
C LYS A 326 -34.45 62.86 73.27
N PRO A 327 -33.50 63.82 73.33
CA PRO A 327 -32.32 63.80 72.48
C PRO A 327 -31.37 62.64 72.79
N LEU A 328 -31.29 62.21 74.06
CA LEU A 328 -30.46 61.08 74.48
C LEU A 328 -31.05 59.75 73.97
N PHE A 329 -32.37 59.57 74.07
CA PHE A 329 -33.08 58.43 73.44
C PHE A 329 -32.94 58.44 71.91
N ALA A 330 -33.02 59.60 71.27
CA ALA A 330 -32.82 59.72 69.83
C ALA A 330 -31.39 59.32 69.42
N LYS A 331 -30.37 59.76 70.17
CA LYS A 331 -28.97 59.34 69.98
C LYS A 331 -28.80 57.83 70.15
N MET A 332 -29.39 57.24 71.20
CA MET A 332 -29.36 55.79 71.42
C MET A 332 -30.05 55.01 70.29
N LYS A 333 -31.25 55.46 69.88
CA LYS A 333 -31.98 54.83 68.77
C LYS A 333 -31.19 54.86 67.47
N ASN A 334 -30.55 55.99 67.15
CA ASN A 334 -29.71 56.12 65.96
C ASN A 334 -28.45 55.25 66.04
N TYR A 335 -27.83 55.15 67.21
CA TYR A 335 -26.66 54.29 67.42
C TYR A 335 -27.02 52.80 67.27
N ILE A 336 -28.12 52.35 67.88
CA ILE A 336 -28.64 50.98 67.73
C ILE A 336 -29.02 50.69 66.28
N ALA A 337 -29.66 51.63 65.59
CA ALA A 337 -29.99 51.49 64.17
C ALA A 337 -28.73 51.38 63.29
N GLY A 338 -27.69 52.17 63.58
CA GLY A 338 -26.40 52.09 62.90
C GLY A 338 -25.68 50.76 63.11
N LEU A 339 -25.68 50.25 64.35
CA LEU A 339 -25.14 48.93 64.67
C LEU A 339 -25.92 47.79 63.98
N ALA A 340 -27.26 47.84 64.02
CA ALA A 340 -28.09 46.85 63.35
C ALA A 340 -27.87 46.84 61.82
N ALA A 341 -27.74 48.02 61.20
CA ALA A 341 -27.40 48.13 59.79
C ALA A 341 -26.03 47.51 59.48
N LYS A 342 -25.02 47.75 60.33
CA LYS A 342 -23.69 47.16 60.17
C LYS A 342 -23.69 45.64 60.33
N VAL A 343 -24.49 45.10 61.26
CA VAL A 343 -24.67 43.64 61.42
C VAL A 343 -25.32 43.03 60.17
N ILE A 344 -26.34 43.67 59.60
CA ILE A 344 -26.98 43.18 58.36
C ILE A 344 -26.00 43.23 57.17
N GLU A 345 -25.19 44.28 57.06
CA GLU A 345 -24.16 44.41 56.03
C GLU A 345 -23.11 43.28 56.15
N LEU A 346 -22.57 43.05 57.35
CA LEU A 346 -21.61 41.98 57.61
C LEU A 346 -22.19 40.59 57.35
N SER A 347 -23.46 40.34 57.71
CA SER A 347 -24.14 39.08 57.41
C SER A 347 -24.27 38.83 55.91
N ARG A 348 -24.59 39.87 55.12
CA ARG A 348 -24.66 39.76 53.65
C ARG A 348 -23.30 39.50 53.03
N GLU A 349 -22.23 40.12 53.54
CA GLU A 349 -20.88 39.83 53.09
C GLU A 349 -20.49 38.38 53.42
N ALA A 350 -20.80 37.90 54.62
CA ALA A 350 -20.55 36.52 55.02
C ALA A 350 -21.29 35.50 54.13
N GLU A 351 -22.54 35.78 53.73
CA GLU A 351 -23.28 34.96 52.76
C GLU A 351 -22.60 34.94 51.38
N LYS A 352 -22.23 36.11 50.83
CA LYS A 352 -21.50 36.16 49.56
C LYS A 352 -20.19 35.37 49.59
N TRP A 353 -19.47 35.42 50.70
CA TRP A 353 -18.24 34.64 50.88
C TRP A 353 -18.51 33.14 51.00
N ARG A 354 -19.60 32.75 51.67
CA ARG A 354 -20.04 31.35 51.72
C ARG A 354 -20.34 30.81 50.33
N ASP A 355 -21.07 31.57 49.51
CA ASP A 355 -21.43 31.15 48.15
C ASP A 355 -20.18 31.01 47.27
N LYS A 356 -19.24 31.97 47.35
CA LYS A 356 -17.94 31.87 46.66
C LYS A 356 -17.13 30.65 47.08
N TYR A 357 -17.09 30.35 48.38
CA TYR A 357 -16.39 29.18 48.89
C TYR A 357 -17.03 27.87 48.42
N GLN A 358 -18.36 27.79 48.39
CA GLN A 358 -19.08 26.63 47.88
C GLN A 358 -18.82 26.42 46.38
N GLN A 359 -18.82 27.49 45.60
CA GLN A 359 -18.49 27.42 44.18
C GLN A 359 -17.05 26.95 43.95
N LEU A 360 -16.08 27.56 44.64
CA LEU A 360 -14.67 27.17 44.53
C LEU A 360 -14.43 25.72 44.93
N LYS A 361 -15.11 25.26 45.98
CA LYS A 361 -15.05 23.85 46.40
C LYS A 361 -15.59 22.92 45.32
N LYS A 362 -16.70 23.28 44.69
CA LYS A 362 -17.27 22.50 43.58
C LYS A 362 -16.30 22.45 42.39
N ASP A 363 -15.71 23.59 42.04
CA ASP A 363 -14.74 23.67 40.94
C ASP A 363 -13.49 22.81 41.24
N TYR A 364 -13.05 22.75 42.51
CA TYR A 364 -11.97 21.84 42.94
C TYR A 364 -12.36 20.36 42.81
N ASP A 365 -13.54 19.99 43.31
CA ASP A 365 -14.06 18.61 43.23
C ASP A 365 -14.22 18.16 41.77
N ASP A 366 -14.56 19.07 40.85
CA ASP A 366 -14.67 18.78 39.42
C ASP A 366 -13.28 18.67 38.75
N LEU A 367 -12.33 19.53 39.12
CA LEU A 367 -10.95 19.45 38.64
C LEU A 367 -10.25 18.15 39.10
N GLU A 368 -10.51 17.70 40.33
CA GLU A 368 -9.99 16.44 40.86
C GLU A 368 -10.49 15.24 40.05
N LYS A 369 -11.79 15.21 39.71
CA LYS A 369 -12.35 14.17 38.83
C LYS A 369 -11.74 14.19 37.43
N ASP A 370 -11.46 15.37 36.89
CA ASP A 370 -10.83 15.47 35.57
C ASP A 370 -9.37 15.03 35.61
N ALA A 371 -8.65 15.30 36.70
CA ALA A 371 -7.31 14.75 36.93
C ALA A 371 -7.32 13.22 37.03
N ASP A 372 -8.29 12.63 37.73
CA ASP A 372 -8.46 11.18 37.81
C ASP A 372 -8.73 10.56 36.43
N LYS A 373 -9.59 11.18 35.61
CA LYS A 373 -9.83 10.71 34.23
C LYS A 373 -8.56 10.75 33.37
N VAL A 374 -7.76 11.81 33.49
CA VAL A 374 -6.49 11.91 32.76
C VAL A 374 -5.53 10.82 33.21
N ALA A 375 -5.46 10.54 34.52
CA ALA A 375 -4.64 9.45 35.04
C ALA A 375 -5.10 8.08 34.51
N ASP A 376 -6.40 7.82 34.48
CA ASP A 376 -6.98 6.60 33.90
C ASP A 376 -6.64 6.46 32.41
N MET A 377 -6.76 7.55 31.64
CA MET A 377 -6.38 7.56 30.22
C MET A 377 -4.87 7.29 30.03
N CYS A 378 -4.01 7.87 30.86
CA CYS A 378 -2.58 7.61 30.81
C CYS A 378 -2.25 6.15 31.10
N ASN A 379 -2.89 5.55 32.12
CA ASN A 379 -2.71 4.13 32.44
C ASN A 379 -3.17 3.23 31.29
N GLN A 380 -4.32 3.55 30.68
CA GLN A 380 -4.82 2.81 29.52
C GLN A 380 -3.88 2.92 28.32
N LEU A 381 -3.28 4.10 28.09
CA LEU A 381 -2.31 4.30 27.03
C LEU A 381 -1.04 3.48 27.27
N CYS A 382 -0.56 3.41 28.53
CA CYS A 382 0.56 2.56 28.92
C CYS A 382 0.25 1.07 28.66
N ASP A 383 -0.93 0.60 29.07
CA ASP A 383 -1.37 -0.79 28.81
C ASP A 383 -1.40 -1.10 27.31
N ASP A 384 -1.83 -0.15 26.48
CA ASP A 384 -1.87 -0.33 25.03
C ASP A 384 -0.48 -0.32 24.40
N VAL A 385 0.44 0.51 24.90
CA VAL A 385 1.86 0.48 24.50
C VAL A 385 2.49 -0.88 24.81
N ASP A 386 2.26 -1.43 26.01
CA ASP A 386 2.78 -2.75 26.40
C ASP A 386 2.23 -3.86 25.49
N LYS A 387 0.93 -3.83 25.18
CA LYS A 387 0.31 -4.78 24.24
C LYS A 387 0.94 -4.68 22.85
N LEU A 388 1.15 -3.47 22.35
CA LEU A 388 1.76 -3.23 21.04
C LEU A 388 3.21 -3.71 21.00
N GLU A 389 3.97 -3.56 22.06
CA GLU A 389 5.33 -4.06 22.15
C GLU A 389 5.37 -5.60 22.08
N VAL A 390 4.47 -6.29 22.80
CA VAL A 390 4.32 -7.75 22.71
C VAL A 390 3.96 -8.21 21.29
N ILE A 391 3.07 -7.50 20.61
CA ILE A 391 2.69 -7.81 19.22
C ILE A 391 3.88 -7.57 18.28
N SER A 392 4.59 -6.46 18.43
CA SER A 392 5.78 -6.11 17.66
C SER A 392 6.85 -7.19 17.78
N ASP A 393 7.08 -7.71 18.98
CA ASP A 393 8.05 -8.78 19.21
C ASP A 393 7.63 -10.11 18.59
N LYS A 394 6.34 -10.45 18.64
CA LYS A 394 5.81 -11.63 17.92
C LYS A 394 5.99 -11.47 16.41
N TYR A 395 5.72 -10.28 15.87
CA TYR A 395 5.91 -9.97 14.46
C TYR A 395 7.39 -10.08 14.06
N LYS A 396 8.32 -9.50 14.83
CA LYS A 396 9.77 -9.65 14.62
C LYS A 396 10.23 -11.12 14.65
N ARG A 397 9.66 -11.95 15.54
CA ARG A 397 9.95 -13.40 15.55
C ARG A 397 9.44 -14.08 14.29
N ALA A 398 8.23 -13.77 13.86
CA ALA A 398 7.67 -14.32 12.62
C ALA A 398 8.55 -13.94 11.42
N LEU A 399 8.96 -12.67 11.31
CA LEU A 399 9.86 -12.20 10.25
C LEU A 399 11.17 -13.00 10.19
N ARG A 400 11.75 -13.32 11.35
CA ARG A 400 12.97 -14.15 11.42
C ARG A 400 12.76 -15.60 10.99
N ILE A 401 11.60 -16.19 11.25
CA ILE A 401 11.32 -17.60 10.95
C ILE A 401 10.91 -17.79 9.48
N PHE A 402 10.01 -16.93 8.99
CA PHE A 402 9.34 -17.12 7.69
C PHE A 402 9.86 -16.22 6.57
N GLY A 403 10.68 -15.20 6.91
CA GLY A 403 11.15 -14.19 5.96
C GLY A 403 10.10 -13.09 5.69
N SER A 404 10.59 -11.90 5.31
CA SER A 404 9.74 -10.72 5.04
C SER A 404 8.77 -10.97 3.89
N ASP A 405 9.24 -11.49 2.75
CA ASP A 405 8.43 -11.69 1.55
C ASP A 405 7.21 -12.61 1.78
N THR A 406 7.41 -13.68 2.56
CA THR A 406 6.34 -14.65 2.89
C THR A 406 5.27 -14.01 3.76
N ILE A 407 5.69 -13.22 4.76
CA ILE A 407 4.78 -12.57 5.71
C ILE A 407 4.01 -11.44 5.03
N GLU A 408 4.69 -10.59 4.27
CA GLU A 408 4.03 -9.51 3.53
C GLU A 408 3.02 -10.05 2.52
N SER A 409 3.38 -11.11 1.79
CA SER A 409 2.46 -11.77 0.86
C SER A 409 1.24 -12.37 1.56
N ALA A 410 1.42 -12.97 2.74
CA ALA A 410 0.33 -13.53 3.53
C ALA A 410 -0.62 -12.44 4.05
N ILE A 411 -0.07 -11.37 4.63
CA ILE A 411 -0.83 -10.20 5.11
C ILE A 411 -1.60 -9.56 3.95
N TRP A 412 -0.96 -9.36 2.80
CA TRP A 412 -1.61 -8.75 1.65
C TRP A 412 -2.80 -9.58 1.16
N ARG A 413 -2.65 -10.91 1.07
CA ARG A 413 -3.75 -11.81 0.72
C ARG A 413 -4.90 -11.74 1.72
N ASP A 414 -4.60 -11.63 3.01
CA ASP A 414 -5.62 -11.52 4.05
C ASP A 414 -6.39 -10.21 3.95
N ILE A 415 -5.69 -9.08 3.75
CA ILE A 415 -6.30 -7.77 3.49
C ILE A 415 -7.22 -7.81 2.26
N GLN A 416 -6.81 -8.47 1.18
CA GLN A 416 -7.67 -8.61 0.00
C GLN A 416 -8.93 -9.45 0.29
N LYS A 417 -8.80 -10.52 1.09
CA LYS A 417 -9.96 -11.33 1.50
C LYS A 417 -10.92 -10.54 2.37
N GLU A 418 -10.42 -9.76 3.33
CA GLU A 418 -11.27 -8.90 4.15
C GLU A 418 -12.00 -7.86 3.32
N LYS A 419 -11.29 -7.16 2.40
CA LYS A 419 -11.92 -6.20 1.49
C LYS A 419 -12.99 -6.84 0.61
N ALA A 420 -12.72 -8.04 0.07
CA ALA A 420 -13.70 -8.77 -0.72
C ALA A 420 -14.93 -9.16 0.11
N LEU A 421 -14.74 -9.56 1.38
CA LEU A 421 -15.82 -9.91 2.30
C LEU A 421 -16.63 -8.67 2.71
N GLU A 422 -15.99 -7.55 2.97
CA GLU A 422 -16.67 -6.27 3.22
C GLU A 422 -17.46 -5.80 2.00
N GLU A 423 -16.89 -5.94 0.80
CA GLU A 423 -17.57 -5.58 -0.44
C GLU A 423 -18.76 -6.52 -0.72
N GLN A 424 -18.63 -7.80 -0.40
CA GLN A 424 -19.73 -8.75 -0.44
C GLN A 424 -20.84 -8.37 0.54
N LYS A 425 -20.51 -8.07 1.80
CA LYS A 425 -21.49 -7.57 2.79
C LYS A 425 -22.13 -6.25 2.34
N ARG A 426 -21.37 -5.34 1.71
CA ARG A 426 -21.91 -4.11 1.10
C ARG A 426 -22.89 -4.43 -0.05
N LYS A 427 -22.57 -5.40 -0.91
CA LYS A 427 -23.44 -5.84 -2.01
C LYS A 427 -24.70 -6.54 -1.51
N GLU A 428 -24.62 -7.28 -0.42
CA GLU A 428 -25.78 -7.92 0.24
C GLU A 428 -26.70 -6.89 0.93
N GLN A 429 -26.14 -5.81 1.47
CA GLN A 429 -26.89 -4.68 2.05
C GLN A 429 -27.44 -3.69 1.00
N MET A 430 -27.10 -3.86 -0.29
CA MET A 430 -27.57 -2.98 -1.37
C MET A 430 -29.01 -3.35 -1.79
N PRO A 431 -29.95 -2.37 -1.83
CA PRO A 431 -31.32 -2.62 -2.29
C PRO A 431 -31.36 -3.15 -3.75
N ARG A 432 -32.21 -4.14 -4.03
CA ARG A 432 -32.27 -4.78 -5.37
C ARG A 432 -32.95 -3.91 -6.44
N LYS A 433 -33.85 -3.01 -6.07
CA LYS A 433 -34.57 -2.11 -7.00
C LYS A 433 -33.78 -0.82 -7.24
N LEU A 434 -33.79 -0.33 -8.49
CA LEU A 434 -33.04 0.84 -8.92
C LEU A 434 -33.47 2.14 -8.19
N SER A 435 -34.76 2.30 -7.89
CA SER A 435 -35.31 3.42 -7.11
C SER A 435 -34.69 3.48 -5.71
N ASP A 436 -34.57 2.33 -5.06
CA ASP A 436 -34.14 2.20 -3.68
C ASP A 436 -32.61 2.37 -3.58
N ARG A 437 -31.87 1.97 -4.63
CA ARG A 437 -30.42 2.24 -4.76
C ARG A 437 -30.10 3.73 -4.86
N LEU A 438 -30.93 4.51 -5.57
CA LEU A 438 -30.75 5.95 -5.72
C LEU A 438 -31.11 6.73 -4.45
N GLN A 439 -32.04 6.21 -3.65
CA GLN A 439 -32.38 6.78 -2.34
C GLN A 439 -31.29 6.44 -1.31
N TRP A 440 -30.87 5.17 -1.23
CA TRP A 440 -29.82 4.70 -0.34
C TRP A 440 -28.46 5.38 -0.62
N GLY A 441 -28.12 5.61 -1.90
CA GLY A 441 -26.92 6.37 -2.27
C GLY A 441 -26.95 7.83 -1.81
N ARG A 442 -28.13 8.46 -1.80
CA ARG A 442 -28.31 9.83 -1.29
C ARG A 442 -28.20 9.89 0.23
N GLU A 443 -28.81 8.95 0.94
CA GLU A 443 -28.76 8.83 2.40
C GLU A 443 -27.31 8.59 2.89
N ARG A 444 -26.58 7.64 2.28
CA ARG A 444 -25.17 7.39 2.64
C ARG A 444 -24.23 8.56 2.33
N SER A 445 -24.48 9.28 1.23
CA SER A 445 -23.69 10.47 0.91
C SER A 445 -23.96 11.61 1.90
N GLN A 446 -25.19 11.73 2.41
CA GLN A 446 -25.53 12.69 3.46
C GLN A 446 -24.93 12.30 4.81
N GLU A 447 -24.98 11.03 5.19
CA GLU A 447 -24.34 10.51 6.40
C GLU A 447 -22.82 10.76 6.37
N HIS A 448 -22.15 10.40 5.28
CA HIS A 448 -20.71 10.61 5.11
C HIS A 448 -20.33 12.10 5.20
N ASN A 449 -21.12 12.99 4.57
CA ASN A 449 -20.92 14.44 4.67
C ASN A 449 -21.18 14.97 6.08
N MET A 450 -22.15 14.41 6.83
CA MET A 450 -22.38 14.77 8.23
C MET A 450 -21.25 14.28 9.13
N GLN A 451 -20.72 13.08 8.88
CA GLN A 451 -19.58 12.52 9.62
C GLN A 451 -18.30 13.33 9.38
N GLN A 452 -18.02 13.70 8.13
CA GLN A 452 -16.88 14.58 7.79
C GLN A 452 -17.03 15.97 8.42
N LYS A 453 -18.25 16.53 8.47
CA LYS A 453 -18.50 17.79 9.17
C LYS A 453 -18.29 17.64 10.68
N LYS A 454 -18.77 16.56 11.31
CA LYS A 454 -18.52 16.27 12.73
C LYS A 454 -17.04 16.09 13.04
N ASN A 455 -16.29 15.39 12.19
CA ASN A 455 -14.85 15.19 12.38
C ASN A 455 -14.07 16.50 12.19
N LYS A 456 -14.47 17.36 11.24
CA LYS A 456 -13.90 18.71 11.09
C LYS A 456 -14.20 19.63 12.28
N ILE A 457 -15.37 19.50 12.91
CA ILE A 457 -15.72 20.27 14.11
C ILE A 457 -14.92 19.75 15.31
N LYS A 458 -14.82 18.42 15.50
CA LYS A 458 -13.98 17.83 16.54
C LYS A 458 -12.50 18.18 16.41
N HIS A 459 -11.95 18.23 15.20
CA HIS A 459 -10.57 18.68 14.99
C HIS A 459 -10.38 20.16 15.37
N LYS A 460 -11.36 21.02 15.06
CA LYS A 460 -11.32 22.44 15.45
C LYS A 460 -11.55 22.68 16.94
N GLU A 461 -12.26 21.79 17.62
CA GLU A 461 -12.45 21.83 19.08
C GLU A 461 -11.23 21.28 19.85
N MET A 462 -10.32 20.55 19.19
CA MET A 462 -9.02 20.15 19.76
C MET A 462 -7.91 21.18 19.50
N GLU A 463 -8.08 22.08 18.53
CA GLU A 463 -7.15 23.18 18.20
C GLU A 463 -7.44 24.50 18.97
N LEU A 464 -8.47 24.52 19.82
CA LEU A 464 -8.85 25.64 20.71
C LEU A 464 -8.74 25.18 22.16
#